data_AF-A0A447QD23-F1
#
_entry.id   AF-A0A447QD23-F1
#
_cell.length_a   1.000
_cell.length_b   1.000
_cell.length_c   1.000
_cell.angle_alpha   90.00
_cell.angle_beta   90.00
_cell.angle_gamma   90.00
#
_symmetry.space_group_name_H-M   'P 1'
#
loop_
_entity.id
_entity.type
_entity.pdbx_description
1 polymer ?
#
loop_
_entity_poly.entity_id
_entity_poly.type
_entity_poly.pdbx_seq_one_letter_code
_entity_poly.pdbx_strand_id
1 'polypeptide(L)'
;MYHFIYSASHRLTAVTFDSVNRHQRAEYRYDALGRRTRKTLYPHHGEPQTTLFHWNGLQMVGEHNPDQPQRSTQYLYREDSYEPLARVDRHGDNSEVYWYHSELNGLPERMTDAQGKVVWHGRFSAWGATDAENGTLATQQNLRYQGQYLDRDKSA
;
A
#
# COMPACT_ATOMS: atom_id res chain seq x y z
N MET A 1 -16.93 -17.10 -3.65
CA MET A 1 -16.02 -17.24 -4.82
C MET A 1 -15.62 -15.84 -5.29
N TYR A 2 -14.34 -15.64 -5.56
CA TYR A 2 -13.80 -14.38 -6.09
C TYR A 2 -13.91 -14.37 -7.61
N HIS A 3 -14.24 -13.23 -8.20
CA HIS A 3 -14.27 -13.04 -9.65
C HIS A 3 -13.31 -11.91 -10.06
N PHE A 4 -12.39 -12.20 -10.97
CA PHE A 4 -11.35 -11.26 -11.41
C PHE A 4 -11.63 -10.81 -12.83
N ILE A 5 -11.63 -9.49 -13.05
CA ILE A 5 -11.92 -8.86 -14.34
C ILE A 5 -10.65 -8.20 -14.86
N TYR A 6 -10.26 -8.52 -16.08
CA TYR A 6 -9.06 -8.00 -16.72
C TYR A 6 -9.39 -7.17 -17.96
N SER A 7 -8.59 -6.14 -18.22
CA SER A 7 -8.63 -5.40 -19.48
C SER A 7 -8.00 -6.20 -20.64
N ALA A 8 -8.19 -5.72 -21.87
CA ALA A 8 -7.56 -6.29 -23.07
C ALA A 8 -6.02 -6.30 -23.01
N SER A 9 -5.42 -5.48 -22.15
CA SER A 9 -3.97 -5.45 -21.91
C SER A 9 -3.56 -6.29 -20.69
N HIS A 10 -4.38 -7.27 -20.30
CA HIS A 10 -4.15 -8.19 -19.18
C HIS A 10 -3.93 -7.53 -17.81
N ARG A 11 -4.54 -6.35 -17.57
CA ARG A 11 -4.48 -5.66 -16.27
C ARG A 11 -5.73 -5.93 -15.45
N LEU A 12 -5.58 -6.28 -14.17
CA LEU A 12 -6.71 -6.48 -13.26
C LEU A 12 -7.45 -5.17 -13.04
N THR A 13 -8.66 -5.01 -13.58
CA THR A 13 -9.44 -3.79 -13.45
C THR A 13 -10.47 -3.85 -12.33
N ALA A 14 -10.92 -5.05 -11.96
CA ALA A 14 -11.81 -5.22 -10.82
C ALA A 14 -11.73 -6.62 -10.22
N VAL A 15 -12.06 -6.72 -8.93
CA VAL A 15 -12.32 -7.97 -8.23
C VAL A 15 -13.68 -7.86 -7.58
N THR A 16 -14.57 -8.81 -7.84
CA THR A 16 -15.78 -9.01 -7.03
C THR A 16 -15.46 -10.05 -5.97
N PHE A 17 -15.70 -9.67 -4.72
CA PHE A 17 -15.46 -10.53 -3.57
C PHE A 17 -16.69 -11.39 -3.29
N ASP A 18 -16.51 -12.43 -2.48
CA ASP A 18 -17.65 -13.17 -1.98
C ASP A 18 -18.41 -12.40 -0.89
N SER A 19 -19.61 -12.87 -0.56
CA SER A 19 -20.49 -12.22 0.40
C SER A 19 -19.98 -12.22 1.84
N VAL A 20 -18.89 -12.94 2.14
CA VAL A 20 -18.29 -12.99 3.48
C VAL A 20 -17.25 -11.88 3.63
N ASN A 21 -16.71 -11.34 2.53
CA ASN A 21 -15.81 -10.22 2.57
C ASN A 21 -16.53 -8.94 3.04
N ARG A 22 -15.82 -8.07 3.76
CA ARG A 22 -16.34 -6.75 4.19
C ARG A 22 -16.65 -5.81 3.01
N HIS A 23 -16.03 -6.06 1.86
CA HIS A 23 -16.23 -5.34 0.62
C HIS A 23 -16.92 -6.22 -0.41
N GLN A 24 -17.74 -5.61 -1.26
CA GLN A 24 -18.36 -6.25 -2.42
C GLN A 24 -17.42 -6.32 -3.61
N ARG A 25 -16.64 -5.24 -3.82
CA ARG A 25 -15.84 -5.06 -5.03
C ARG A 25 -14.63 -4.17 -4.78
N ALA A 26 -13.53 -4.45 -5.47
CA ALA A 26 -12.43 -3.53 -5.67
C ALA A 26 -12.33 -3.17 -7.15
N GLU A 27 -12.04 -1.91 -7.46
CA GLU A 27 -11.74 -1.44 -8.81
C GLU A 27 -10.39 -0.77 -8.87
N TYR A 28 -9.70 -0.92 -10.00
CA TYR A 28 -8.36 -0.38 -10.22
C TYR A 28 -8.30 0.40 -11.54
N ARG A 29 -7.56 1.51 -11.54
CA ARG A 29 -7.24 2.29 -12.75
C ARG A 29 -5.74 2.36 -12.92
N TYR A 30 -5.32 2.46 -14.19
CA TYR A 30 -3.93 2.47 -14.59
C TYR A 30 -3.69 3.57 -15.61
N ASP A 31 -2.47 4.09 -15.67
CA ASP A 31 -2.04 4.96 -16.76
C ASP A 31 -1.53 4.16 -17.98
N ALA A 32 -1.09 4.86 -19.04
CA ALA A 32 -0.55 4.23 -20.24
C ALA A 32 0.64 3.31 -19.95
N LEU A 33 1.50 3.67 -19.00
CA LEU A 33 2.69 2.89 -18.61
C LEU A 33 2.35 1.64 -17.78
N GLY A 34 1.10 1.50 -17.33
CA GLY A 34 0.68 0.34 -16.53
C GLY A 34 0.87 0.50 -15.04
N ARG A 35 1.14 1.71 -14.58
CA ARG A 35 1.20 2.04 -13.17
C ARG A 35 -0.21 2.19 -12.63
N ARG A 36 -0.51 1.59 -11.48
CA ARG A 36 -1.81 1.73 -10.83
C ARG A 36 -1.96 3.15 -10.29
N THR A 37 -2.94 3.90 -10.77
CA THR A 37 -3.17 5.30 -10.39
C THR A 37 -4.32 5.47 -9.41
N ARG A 38 -5.26 4.51 -9.38
CA ARG A 38 -6.40 4.51 -8.46
C ARG A 38 -6.76 3.11 -8.03
N LYS A 39 -7.23 3.01 -6.79
CA LYS A 39 -7.99 1.90 -6.24
C LYS A 39 -9.26 2.44 -5.59
N THR A 40 -10.39 1.78 -5.80
CA THR A 40 -11.64 2.09 -5.11
C THR A 40 -12.23 0.80 -4.53
N LEU A 41 -12.48 0.79 -3.22
CA LEU A 41 -13.11 -0.31 -2.49
C LEU A 41 -14.56 0.02 -2.20
N TYR A 42 -15.45 -0.89 -2.55
CA TYR A 42 -16.88 -0.77 -2.36
C TYR A 42 -17.30 -1.64 -1.18
N PRO A 43 -17.57 -1.05 0.01
CA PRO A 43 -18.07 -1.81 1.15
C PRO A 43 -19.50 -2.30 0.92
N HIS A 44 -19.97 -3.24 1.76
CA HIS A 44 -21.39 -3.63 1.73
C HIS A 44 -22.33 -2.50 2.15
N HIS A 45 -21.86 -1.66 3.06
CA HIS A 45 -22.59 -0.51 3.61
C HIS A 45 -21.63 0.68 3.72
N GLY A 46 -22.14 1.88 3.43
CA GLY A 46 -21.35 3.11 3.45
C GLY A 46 -20.73 3.47 2.11
N GLU A 47 -19.92 4.51 2.13
CA GLU A 47 -19.34 5.09 0.91
C GLU A 47 -18.10 4.33 0.42
N PRO A 48 -17.86 4.31 -0.91
CA PRO A 48 -16.65 3.74 -1.47
C PRO A 48 -15.39 4.45 -0.95
N GLN A 49 -14.34 3.68 -0.66
CA GLN A 49 -13.06 4.20 -0.21
C GLN A 49 -12.07 4.24 -1.38
N THR A 50 -11.57 5.42 -1.71
CA THR A 50 -10.63 5.59 -2.82
C THR A 50 -9.21 5.88 -2.31
N THR A 51 -8.23 5.27 -2.97
CA THR A 51 -6.80 5.58 -2.83
C THR A 51 -6.27 5.99 -4.20
N LEU A 52 -5.64 7.15 -4.28
CA LEU A 52 -4.91 7.63 -5.45
C LEU A 52 -3.42 7.43 -5.22
N PHE A 53 -2.72 6.88 -6.21
CA PHE A 53 -1.30 6.57 -6.15
C PHE A 53 -0.50 7.53 -7.04
N HIS A 54 0.63 7.99 -6.51
CA HIS A 54 1.54 8.92 -7.16
C HIS A 54 2.83 8.23 -7.54
N TRP A 55 3.40 8.60 -8.69
CA TRP A 55 4.54 7.90 -9.27
C TRP A 55 5.62 8.88 -9.74
N ASN A 56 6.89 8.52 -9.48
CA ASN A 56 8.06 9.10 -10.13
C ASN A 56 8.75 7.99 -10.93
N GLY A 57 8.80 8.12 -12.26
CA GLY A 57 9.20 7.01 -13.13
C GLY A 57 8.36 5.75 -12.83
N LEU A 58 9.00 4.66 -12.41
CA LEU A 58 8.34 3.41 -12.02
C LEU A 58 8.27 3.20 -10.49
N GLN A 59 8.63 4.19 -9.68
CA GLN A 59 8.51 4.15 -8.23
C GLN A 59 7.18 4.75 -7.78
N MET A 60 6.44 4.04 -6.92
CA MET A 60 5.24 4.58 -6.27
C MET A 60 5.71 5.48 -5.11
N VAL A 61 5.67 6.80 -5.31
CA VAL A 61 6.22 7.78 -4.35
C VAL A 61 5.21 8.28 -3.33
N GLY A 62 3.94 7.87 -3.45
CA GLY A 62 2.96 8.20 -2.44
C GLY A 62 1.55 7.75 -2.75
N GLU A 63 0.69 7.97 -1.78
CA GLU A 63 -0.73 7.69 -1.84
C GLU A 63 -1.53 8.66 -0.99
N HIS A 64 -2.79 8.88 -1.35
CA HIS A 64 -3.73 9.62 -0.51
C HIS A 64 -5.17 9.21 -0.80
N ASN A 65 -6.06 9.48 0.16
CA ASN A 65 -7.49 9.43 -0.06
C ASN A 65 -7.96 10.82 -0.54
N PRO A 66 -8.61 10.94 -1.72
CA PRO A 66 -9.08 12.23 -2.23
C PRO A 66 -10.11 12.90 -1.31
N ASP A 67 -10.84 12.14 -0.50
CA ASP A 67 -11.82 12.65 0.47
C ASP A 67 -11.16 13.15 1.77
N GLN A 68 -9.86 12.89 1.94
CA GLN A 68 -9.04 13.36 3.07
C GLN A 68 -7.75 14.00 2.54
N PRO A 69 -7.83 15.11 1.78
CA PRO A 69 -6.67 15.69 1.08
C PRO A 69 -5.58 16.19 2.03
N GLN A 70 -5.92 16.44 3.30
CA GLN A 70 -4.96 16.80 4.35
C GLN A 70 -4.18 15.61 4.89
N ARG A 71 -4.46 14.39 4.41
CA ARG A 71 -3.76 13.16 4.78
C ARG A 71 -3.12 12.53 3.56
N SER A 72 -1.83 12.28 3.63
CA SER A 72 -1.09 11.65 2.54
C SER A 72 0.11 10.89 3.08
N THR A 73 0.45 9.80 2.41
CA THR A 73 1.67 9.04 2.63
C THR A 73 2.62 9.31 1.47
N GLN A 74 3.88 9.61 1.77
CA GLN A 74 4.95 9.69 0.77
C GLN A 74 6.02 8.64 1.08
N TYR A 75 6.61 8.07 0.02
CA TYR A 75 7.66 7.07 0.12
C TYR A 75 8.94 7.63 -0.52
N LEU A 76 10.03 7.56 0.24
CA LEU A 76 11.37 7.91 -0.21
C LEU A 76 12.16 6.63 -0.40
N TYR A 77 12.92 6.56 -1.49
CA TYR A 77 13.73 5.42 -1.88
C TYR A 77 15.21 5.80 -1.81
N ARG A 78 16.10 4.81 -1.68
CA ARG A 78 17.53 5.03 -1.87
C ARG A 78 17.81 5.48 -3.32
N GLU A 79 18.91 6.20 -3.50
CA GLU A 79 19.35 6.67 -4.82
C GLU A 79 19.48 5.49 -5.79
N ASP A 80 18.92 5.66 -7.00
CA ASP A 80 18.88 4.68 -8.08
C ASP A 80 18.40 3.26 -7.68
N SER A 81 17.49 3.16 -6.71
CA SER A 81 17.01 1.89 -6.17
C SER A 81 15.50 1.87 -5.92
N TYR A 82 14.91 0.67 -5.81
CA TYR A 82 13.53 0.46 -5.35
C TYR A 82 13.46 0.08 -3.86
N GLU A 83 14.59 0.09 -3.17
CA GLU A 83 14.65 -0.12 -1.73
C GLU A 83 14.07 1.09 -0.98
N PRO A 84 12.98 0.93 -0.21
CA PRO A 84 12.40 2.03 0.54
C PRO A 84 13.34 2.45 1.66
N LEU A 85 13.52 3.77 1.79
CA LEU A 85 14.38 4.41 2.78
C LEU A 85 13.55 4.99 3.92
N ALA A 86 12.53 5.77 3.59
CA ALA A 86 11.66 6.41 4.57
C ALA A 86 10.23 6.58 4.06
N ARG A 87 9.31 6.77 5.01
CA ARG A 87 7.91 7.10 4.78
C ARG A 87 7.60 8.39 5.53
N VAL A 88 6.86 9.28 4.89
CA VAL A 88 6.37 10.52 5.51
C VAL A 88 4.86 10.52 5.50
N ASP A 89 4.26 10.53 6.69
CA ASP A 89 2.81 10.62 6.85
C ASP A 89 2.42 12.03 7.25
N ARG A 90 1.67 12.70 6.39
CA ARG A 90 1.17 14.04 6.61
C ARG A 90 -0.24 14.00 7.20
N HIS A 91 -0.48 14.85 8.19
CA HIS A 91 -1.79 15.09 8.78
C HIS A 91 -1.98 16.60 9.01
N GLY A 92 -2.65 17.27 8.07
CA GLY A 92 -2.79 18.73 8.08
C GLY A 92 -1.44 19.41 7.89
N ASP A 93 -1.02 20.19 8.88
CA ASP A 93 0.28 20.88 8.89
C ASP A 93 1.38 20.06 9.57
N ASN A 94 1.03 18.95 10.20
CA ASN A 94 1.99 18.06 10.85
C ASN A 94 2.46 16.96 9.89
N SER A 95 3.68 16.48 10.08
CA SER A 95 4.23 15.35 9.35
C SER A 95 5.10 14.50 10.27
N GLU A 96 4.98 13.18 10.13
CA GLU A 96 5.78 12.21 10.86
C GLU A 96 6.65 11.44 9.86
N VAL A 97 7.91 11.24 10.22
CA VAL A 97 8.87 10.49 9.39
C VAL A 97 9.16 9.16 10.06
N TYR A 98 9.16 8.12 9.23
CA TYR A 98 9.46 6.75 9.63
C TYR A 98 10.54 6.18 8.73
N TRP A 99 11.50 5.46 9.29
CA TRP A 99 12.63 4.89 8.55
C TRP A 99 12.46 3.39 8.38
N TYR A 100 12.67 2.91 7.16
CA TYR A 100 12.63 1.50 6.84
C TYR A 100 13.94 0.81 7.20
N HIS A 101 13.82 -0.42 7.69
CA HIS A 101 14.90 -1.39 7.81
C HIS A 101 14.51 -2.59 6.96
N SER A 102 15.18 -2.76 5.84
CA SER A 102 14.87 -3.78 4.84
C SER A 102 15.89 -4.91 4.90
N GLU A 103 15.45 -6.13 4.59
CA GLU A 103 16.35 -7.27 4.37
C GLU A 103 17.20 -7.09 3.10
N LEU A 104 18.22 -7.92 2.93
CA LEU A 104 19.10 -7.92 1.74
C LEU A 104 18.34 -8.09 0.41
N ASN A 105 17.19 -8.75 0.44
CA ASN A 105 16.31 -8.95 -0.72
C ASN A 105 15.39 -7.74 -1.01
N GLY A 106 15.50 -6.66 -0.22
CA GLY A 106 14.71 -5.44 -0.35
C GLY A 106 13.31 -5.50 0.28
N LEU A 107 12.96 -6.58 1.01
CA LEU A 107 11.70 -6.67 1.76
C LEU A 107 11.78 -5.82 3.03
N PRO A 108 10.84 -4.87 3.24
CA PRO A 108 10.77 -4.16 4.51
C PRO A 108 10.50 -5.11 5.67
N GLU A 109 11.38 -5.15 6.68
CA GLU A 109 11.23 -5.98 7.88
C GLU A 109 10.70 -5.13 9.05
N ARG A 110 11.20 -3.90 9.19
CA ARG A 110 10.88 -3.03 10.34
C ARG A 110 10.79 -1.57 9.95
N MET A 111 10.07 -0.77 10.75
CA MET A 111 10.14 0.69 10.71
C MET A 111 10.33 1.29 12.10
N THR A 112 11.08 2.38 12.16
CA THR A 112 11.29 3.16 13.39
C THR A 112 10.82 4.60 13.22
N ASP A 113 10.41 5.24 14.32
CA ASP A 113 10.17 6.69 14.39
C ASP A 113 11.47 7.49 14.63
N ALA A 114 11.34 8.80 14.80
CA ALA A 114 12.46 9.73 14.98
C ALA A 114 13.22 9.53 16.31
N GLN A 115 12.62 8.81 17.25
CA GLN A 115 13.25 8.44 18.52
C GLN A 115 13.88 7.04 18.45
N GLY A 116 13.85 6.38 17.28
CA GLY A 116 14.36 5.04 17.07
C GLY A 116 13.45 3.95 17.63
N LYS A 117 12.22 4.28 18.07
CA LYS A 117 11.27 3.28 18.56
C LYS A 117 10.65 2.54 17.38
N VAL A 118 10.52 1.22 17.52
CA VAL A 118 9.88 0.38 16.52
C VAL A 118 8.38 0.66 16.46
N VAL A 119 7.90 1.11 15.31
CA VAL A 119 6.48 1.43 15.05
C VAL A 119 5.81 0.43 14.11
N TRP A 120 6.61 -0.38 13.42
CA TRP A 120 6.15 -1.48 12.57
C TRP A 120 7.19 -2.60 12.54
N HIS A 121 6.74 -3.84 12.57
CA HIS A 121 7.57 -5.02 12.35
C HIS A 121 6.77 -6.10 11.63
N GLY A 122 7.21 -6.47 10.43
CA GLY A 122 6.64 -7.53 9.61
C GLY A 122 7.45 -8.81 9.74
N ARG A 123 6.76 -9.94 9.88
CA ARG A 123 7.33 -11.28 9.79
C ARG A 123 6.76 -11.95 8.55
N PHE A 124 7.63 -12.54 7.74
CA PHE A 124 7.27 -13.14 6.47
C PHE A 124 7.82 -14.55 6.36
N SER A 125 7.06 -15.42 5.70
CA SER A 125 7.58 -16.71 5.23
C SER A 125 8.68 -16.51 4.17
N ALA A 126 9.43 -17.57 3.87
CA ALA A 126 10.50 -17.54 2.87
C ALA A 126 10.07 -17.06 1.46
N TRP A 127 8.76 -17.11 1.15
CA TRP A 127 8.18 -16.67 -0.11
C TRP A 127 7.44 -15.32 0.00
N GLY A 128 7.64 -14.58 1.09
CA GLY A 128 7.11 -13.23 1.28
C GLY A 128 5.64 -13.15 1.68
N ALA A 129 4.99 -14.28 1.96
CA ALA A 129 3.66 -14.23 2.59
C ALA A 129 3.79 -13.68 4.02
N THR A 130 2.95 -12.70 4.36
CA THR A 130 2.92 -12.09 5.69
C THR A 130 2.42 -13.08 6.74
N ASP A 131 3.25 -13.41 7.72
CA ASP A 131 2.90 -14.23 8.87
C ASP A 131 2.29 -13.38 9.99
N ALA A 132 2.90 -12.23 10.29
CA ALA A 132 2.42 -11.30 11.30
C ALA A 132 2.92 -9.87 11.05
N GLU A 133 2.13 -8.89 11.41
CA GLU A 133 2.52 -7.47 11.44
C GLU A 133 2.14 -6.86 12.78
N ASN A 134 3.07 -6.17 13.42
CA ASN A 134 2.88 -5.59 14.75
C ASN A 134 3.30 -4.12 14.76
N GLY A 135 2.80 -3.38 15.75
CA GLY A 135 3.12 -1.95 15.94
C GLY A 135 1.98 -1.02 15.52
N THR A 136 2.17 0.28 15.76
CA THR A 136 1.15 1.31 15.51
C THR A 136 0.81 1.47 14.02
N LEU A 137 1.74 1.11 13.12
CA LEU A 137 1.53 1.18 11.68
C LEU A 137 1.19 -0.19 11.04
N ALA A 138 0.86 -1.22 11.84
CA ALA A 138 0.64 -2.60 11.35
C ALA A 138 -0.38 -2.70 10.20
N THR A 139 -1.40 -1.84 10.16
CA THR A 139 -2.43 -1.83 9.13
C THR A 139 -2.25 -0.72 8.08
N GLN A 140 -1.22 0.10 8.22
CA GLN A 140 -0.99 1.28 7.40
C GLN A 140 0.19 1.08 6.46
N GLN A 141 1.17 0.25 6.82
CA GLN A 141 2.30 -0.04 5.95
C GLN A 141 2.00 -1.16 4.95
N ASN A 142 2.08 -0.84 3.67
CA ASN A 142 1.72 -1.71 2.55
C ASN A 142 2.85 -2.01 1.56
N LEU A 143 4.01 -1.32 1.58
CA LEU A 143 5.11 -1.73 0.69
C LEU A 143 5.62 -3.12 1.05
N ARG A 144 5.96 -3.91 0.03
CA ARG A 144 6.53 -5.26 0.14
C ARG A 144 7.84 -5.31 -0.64
N TYR A 145 8.16 -6.42 -1.30
CA TYR A 145 9.30 -6.48 -2.22
C TYR A 145 9.29 -5.30 -3.19
N GLN A 146 10.44 -4.99 -3.75
CA GLN A 146 10.64 -3.87 -4.66
C GLN A 146 9.53 -3.78 -5.73
N GLY A 147 8.81 -2.65 -5.74
CA GLY A 147 7.69 -2.39 -6.65
C GLY A 147 6.34 -3.05 -6.28
N GLN A 148 6.26 -3.81 -5.18
CA GLN A 148 5.04 -4.46 -4.72
C GLN A 148 4.32 -3.65 -3.63
N TYR A 149 2.99 -3.66 -3.72
CA TYR A 149 2.08 -3.04 -2.77
C TYR A 149 1.07 -4.07 -2.27
N LEU A 150 0.93 -4.21 -0.95
CA LEU A 150 -0.06 -5.09 -0.34
C LEU A 150 -1.45 -4.43 -0.38
N ASP A 151 -2.36 -5.02 -1.15
CA ASP A 151 -3.77 -4.69 -1.06
C ASP A 151 -4.44 -5.41 0.12
N ARG A 152 -4.78 -4.67 1.17
CA ARG A 152 -5.50 -5.16 2.36
C ARG A 152 -7.00 -5.33 2.12
N ASP A 153 -7.36 -5.98 1.02
CA ASP A 153 -8.75 -6.18 0.59
C ASP A 153 -9.35 -7.47 1.13
N LYS A 154 -8.53 -8.28 1.81
CA LYS A 154 -8.95 -9.49 2.47
C LYS A 154 -9.59 -9.14 3.83
N SER A 155 -10.69 -9.83 4.10
CA SER A 155 -11.47 -9.83 5.33
C SER A 155 -10.64 -10.22 6.56
N ALA A 156 -11.17 -9.81 7.72
CA ALA A 156 -10.73 -10.02 9.11
C ALA A 156 -9.79 -11.20 9.39
#